data_AF-A0A9Y4JU69-F1
#
_entry.id   AF-A0A9Y4JU69-F1
#
_cell.length_a   1.000
_cell.length_b   1.000
_cell.length_c   1.000
_cell.angle_alpha   90.00
_cell.angle_beta   90.00
_cell.angle_gamma   90.00
#
_symmetry.space_group_name_H-M   'P 1'
#
loop_
_entity.id
_entity.type
_entity.pdbx_description
1 polymer ?
#
loop_
_entity_poly.entity_id
_entity_poly.type
_entity_poly.pdbx_seq_one_letter_code
_entity_poly.pdbx_strand_id
1 'polypeptide(L)'
;MKKSRNLLLTAGTSIVVLKNIRNTLENLTRLVRSMICNLQAKKEAITAPFSNYIKMLKWIGNMLKGVTDLGVVNLDSHLKVSPRLESEKFRWKLADAEQKLNETVRYAQAFMSTVSSVADKMFPAISFLVLMMFIGLHIKKYCNDMKYKNCFISSKFVRFDEKQKAEGKPHVLPLTPEEEKLYAAILSTRPTTREGKAVVKFGIPVVSHFVAWVMFITVDALLYCFVDIITTKLSELEPFHVPLLMSIKGIATLIGIPFGEENHQEDFSYSVTLFEKKCLPKPKLLLYNSVFPLTAILLTLLVMALMAAKVSQLRLMVCERFFTNAAEARVEYLHGKILRKRLKLQKEKNSCSFMSLLVKPHFWCPLLFQPKQNERIPV
;
A
#
# COMPACT_ATOMS: atom_id res chain seq x y z
N MET A 1 -8.38 20.99 0.77
CA MET A 1 -8.84 19.65 1.17
C MET A 1 -8.67 18.63 0.05
N LYS A 2 -9.46 18.59 -1.04
CA LYS A 2 -9.34 17.55 -2.09
C LYS A 2 -7.91 17.34 -2.66
N LYS A 3 -7.22 18.40 -3.08
CA LYS A 3 -5.86 18.31 -3.64
C LYS A 3 -4.81 17.89 -2.61
N SER A 4 -4.93 18.38 -1.38
CA SER A 4 -4.07 17.99 -0.25
C SER A 4 -4.28 16.53 0.17
N ARG A 5 -5.54 16.05 0.20
CA ARG A 5 -5.86 14.64 0.37
C ARG A 5 -5.19 13.78 -0.70
N ASN A 6 -5.34 14.15 -1.97
CA ASN A 6 -4.74 13.39 -3.06
C ASN A 6 -3.21 13.35 -2.94
N LEU A 7 -2.56 14.47 -2.56
CA LEU A 7 -1.12 14.49 -2.28
C LEU A 7 -0.72 13.55 -1.15
N LEU A 8 -1.46 13.54 -0.03
CA LEU A 8 -1.21 12.62 1.09
C LEU A 8 -1.43 11.15 0.72
N LEU A 9 -2.46 10.85 -0.09
CA LEU A 9 -2.71 9.50 -0.60
C LEU A 9 -1.61 9.05 -1.58
N THR A 10 -1.16 9.93 -2.47
CA THR A 10 -0.02 9.66 -3.35
C THR A 10 1.25 9.44 -2.54
N ALA A 11 1.55 10.29 -1.56
CA ALA A 11 2.71 10.13 -0.67
C ALA A 11 2.66 8.81 0.11
N GLY A 12 1.50 8.46 0.69
CA GLY A 12 1.29 7.18 1.35
C GLY A 12 1.52 6.00 0.40
N THR A 13 0.96 6.06 -0.81
CA THR A 13 1.16 5.02 -1.83
C THR A 13 2.63 4.88 -2.21
N SER A 14 3.35 5.99 -2.42
CA SER A 14 4.79 5.97 -2.70
C SER A 14 5.59 5.33 -1.57
N ILE A 15 5.26 5.64 -0.31
CA ILE A 15 5.93 5.03 0.86
C ILE A 15 5.67 3.52 0.90
N VAL A 16 4.42 3.07 0.70
CA VAL A 16 4.08 1.64 0.68
C VAL A 16 4.85 0.92 -0.43
N VAL A 17 4.81 1.45 -1.66
CA VAL A 17 5.46 0.84 -2.82
C VAL A 17 6.98 0.77 -2.60
N LEU A 18 7.63 1.85 -2.17
CA LEU A 18 9.07 1.89 -1.94
C LEU A 18 9.50 0.89 -0.85
N LYS A 19 8.75 0.81 0.25
CA LYS A 19 9.05 -0.13 1.34
C LYS A 19 8.81 -1.57 0.93
N ASN A 20 7.73 -1.84 0.20
CA ASN A 20 7.43 -3.17 -0.32
C ASN A 20 8.53 -3.66 -1.29
N ILE A 21 8.96 -2.80 -2.22
CA ILE A 21 10.08 -3.09 -3.14
C ILE A 21 11.35 -3.40 -2.35
N ARG A 22 11.67 -2.60 -1.33
CA ARG A 22 12.86 -2.83 -0.49
C ARG A 22 12.79 -4.16 0.24
N ASN A 23 11.66 -4.51 0.84
CA ASN A 23 11.50 -5.76 1.57
C ASN A 23 11.55 -6.97 0.62
N THR A 24 10.88 -6.87 -0.53
CA THR A 24 10.92 -7.90 -1.58
C THR A 24 12.36 -8.11 -2.08
N LEU A 25 13.09 -7.04 -2.36
CA LEU A 25 14.50 -7.12 -2.80
C LEU A 25 15.38 -7.80 -1.74
N GLU A 26 15.22 -7.45 -0.46
CA GLU A 26 15.98 -8.07 0.63
C GLU A 26 15.67 -9.57 0.77
N ASN A 27 14.40 -9.96 0.70
CA ASN A 27 13.99 -11.35 0.81
C ASN A 27 14.44 -12.20 -0.39
N LEU A 28 14.31 -11.67 -1.62
CA LEU A 28 14.84 -12.31 -2.83
C LEU A 28 16.36 -12.46 -2.77
N THR A 29 17.08 -11.42 -2.31
CA THR A 29 18.54 -11.48 -2.17
C THR A 29 18.95 -12.58 -1.17
N ARG A 30 18.23 -12.73 -0.06
CA ARG A 30 18.50 -13.80 0.92
C ARG A 30 18.27 -15.19 0.32
N LEU A 31 17.20 -15.38 -0.45
CA LEU A 31 16.92 -16.63 -1.16
C LEU A 31 18.05 -16.99 -2.13
N VAL A 32 18.49 -16.05 -2.98
CA VAL A 32 19.55 -16.33 -3.96
C VAL A 32 20.88 -16.63 -3.26
N ARG A 33 21.23 -15.89 -2.19
CA ARG A 33 22.44 -16.19 -1.39
C ARG A 33 22.38 -17.56 -0.73
N SER A 34 21.21 -17.95 -0.22
CA SER A 34 20.98 -19.28 0.33
C SER A 34 21.21 -20.37 -0.73
N MET A 35 20.69 -20.18 -1.94
CA MET A 35 20.89 -21.11 -3.05
C MET A 35 22.35 -21.23 -3.46
N ILE A 36 23.07 -20.10 -3.59
CA ILE A 36 24.52 -20.08 -3.88
C ILE A 36 25.30 -20.82 -2.79
N CYS A 37 25.02 -20.56 -1.51
CA CYS A 37 25.63 -21.24 -0.38
C CYS A 37 25.39 -22.75 -0.42
N ASN A 38 24.16 -23.19 -0.72
CA ASN A 38 23.82 -24.60 -0.78
C ASN A 38 24.56 -25.30 -1.93
N LEU A 39 24.63 -24.67 -3.11
CA LEU A 39 25.37 -25.21 -4.25
C LEU A 39 26.87 -25.32 -3.98
N GLN A 40 27.47 -24.33 -3.29
CA GLN A 40 28.87 -24.38 -2.87
C GLN A 40 29.11 -25.52 -1.88
N ALA A 41 28.26 -25.68 -0.86
CA ALA A 41 28.41 -26.74 0.12
C ALA A 41 28.18 -28.13 -0.48
N LYS A 42 27.22 -28.28 -1.41
CA LYS A 42 26.97 -29.55 -2.11
C LYS A 42 28.15 -29.97 -2.97
N LYS A 43 28.80 -29.02 -3.64
CA LYS A 43 30.02 -29.28 -4.41
C LYS A 43 31.11 -29.89 -3.52
N GLU A 44 31.33 -29.37 -2.32
CA GLU A 44 32.32 -29.91 -1.38
C GLU A 44 31.93 -31.32 -0.92
N ALA A 45 30.65 -31.50 -0.59
CA ALA A 45 30.10 -32.77 -0.10
C ALA A 45 30.06 -33.90 -1.17
N ILE A 46 29.98 -33.57 -2.46
CA ILE A 46 29.96 -34.57 -3.57
C ILE A 46 31.20 -35.48 -3.56
N THR A 47 32.32 -35.04 -2.99
CA THR A 47 33.54 -35.85 -2.91
C THR A 47 33.39 -37.07 -1.99
N ALA A 48 32.54 -36.97 -0.96
CA ALA A 48 32.39 -38.02 0.06
C ALA A 48 31.78 -39.33 -0.52
N PRO A 49 30.67 -39.30 -1.30
CA PRO A 49 30.16 -40.48 -2.00
C PRO A 49 31.22 -41.20 -2.84
N PHE A 50 31.98 -40.47 -3.67
CA PHE A 50 33.00 -41.06 -4.53
C PHE A 50 34.11 -41.75 -3.73
N SER A 51 34.47 -41.23 -2.56
CA SER A 51 35.44 -41.89 -1.68
C SER A 51 34.98 -43.28 -1.23
N ASN A 52 33.70 -43.43 -0.90
CA ASN A 52 33.14 -44.72 -0.47
C ASN A 52 33.06 -45.72 -1.62
N TYR A 53 32.70 -45.29 -2.84
CA TYR A 53 32.79 -46.15 -4.03
C TYR A 53 34.24 -46.59 -4.33
N ILE A 54 35.22 -45.71 -4.15
CA ILE A 54 36.64 -46.07 -4.35
C ILE A 54 37.08 -47.10 -3.30
N LYS A 55 36.66 -46.94 -2.03
CA LYS A 55 36.94 -47.94 -0.97
C LYS A 55 36.31 -49.29 -1.31
N MET A 56 35.07 -49.30 -1.77
CA MET A 56 34.36 -50.50 -2.20
C MET A 56 35.10 -51.20 -3.36
N LEU A 57 35.49 -50.46 -4.41
CA LEU A 57 36.23 -51.02 -5.54
C LEU A 57 37.61 -51.56 -5.15
N LYS A 58 38.31 -50.87 -4.23
CA LYS A 58 39.58 -51.37 -3.67
C LYS A 58 39.39 -52.65 -2.86
N TRP A 59 38.32 -52.73 -2.07
CA TRP A 59 37.99 -53.91 -1.29
C TRP A 59 37.71 -55.12 -2.20
N ILE A 60 36.92 -54.93 -3.27
CA ILE A 60 36.71 -55.97 -4.30
C ILE A 60 38.03 -56.39 -4.95
N GLY A 61 38.86 -55.42 -5.35
CA GLY A 61 40.16 -55.70 -5.98
C GLY A 61 41.09 -56.52 -5.08
N ASN A 62 41.16 -56.19 -3.79
CA ASN A 62 41.96 -56.94 -2.82
C ASN A 62 41.43 -58.37 -2.61
N MET A 63 40.11 -58.54 -2.58
CA MET A 63 39.48 -59.86 -2.45
C MET A 63 39.80 -60.75 -3.66
N LEU A 64 39.72 -60.20 -4.88
CA LEU A 64 40.04 -60.94 -6.10
C LEU A 64 41.52 -61.33 -6.19
N LYS A 65 42.44 -60.47 -5.71
CA LYS A 65 43.87 -60.79 -5.64
C LYS A 65 44.15 -62.02 -4.76
N GLY A 66 43.48 -62.11 -3.61
CA GLY A 66 43.59 -63.25 -2.70
C GLY A 66 43.16 -64.59 -3.32
N VAL A 67 42.24 -64.57 -4.29
CA VAL A 67 41.77 -65.77 -5.00
C VAL A 67 42.68 -66.15 -6.17
N THR A 68 43.25 -65.18 -6.89
CA THR A 68 44.12 -65.44 -8.05
C THR A 68 45.52 -65.94 -7.67
N ASP A 69 46.04 -65.58 -6.50
CA ASP A 69 47.35 -66.03 -6.01
C ASP A 69 47.37 -67.53 -5.62
N LEU A 70 46.20 -68.19 -5.56
CA LEU A 70 46.03 -69.60 -5.20
C LEU A 70 46.16 -70.59 -6.39
N GLY A 71 46.33 -70.10 -7.62
CA GLY A 71 46.64 -71.00 -8.74
C GLY A 71 46.45 -70.40 -10.12
N VAL A 72 47.56 -70.30 -10.86
CA VAL A 72 47.68 -70.21 -12.33
C VAL A 72 47.80 -68.80 -12.96
N VAL A 73 47.38 -67.68 -12.34
CA VAL A 73 47.64 -66.34 -12.91
C VAL A 73 47.91 -65.29 -11.83
N ASN A 74 49.13 -64.73 -11.80
CA ASN A 74 49.52 -63.68 -10.87
C ASN A 74 49.02 -62.32 -11.39
N LEU A 75 47.99 -61.75 -10.76
CA LEU A 75 47.35 -60.51 -11.21
C LEU A 75 47.87 -59.31 -10.40
N ASP A 76 49.03 -58.78 -10.77
CA ASP A 76 49.60 -57.60 -10.11
C ASP A 76 48.99 -56.31 -10.67
N SER A 77 47.76 -56.01 -10.25
CA SER A 77 47.04 -54.80 -10.68
C SER A 77 46.76 -53.87 -9.50
N HIS A 78 47.60 -52.84 -9.34
CA HIS A 78 47.31 -51.71 -8.47
C HIS A 78 46.14 -50.91 -9.04
N LEU A 79 44.91 -51.22 -8.58
CA LEU A 79 43.69 -50.53 -9.01
C LEU A 79 43.71 -49.05 -8.58
N LYS A 80 44.08 -48.17 -9.51
CA LYS A 80 44.11 -46.71 -9.33
C LYS A 80 42.81 -46.07 -9.80
N VAL A 81 41.84 -45.94 -8.90
CA VAL A 81 40.57 -45.23 -9.15
C VAL A 81 40.66 -43.81 -8.60
N SER A 82 40.49 -42.81 -9.48
CA SER A 82 40.37 -41.40 -9.10
C SER A 82 39.09 -40.82 -9.68
N PRO A 83 38.30 -40.05 -8.91
CA PRO A 83 37.09 -39.43 -9.43
C PRO A 83 37.45 -38.20 -10.28
N ARG A 84 36.83 -38.06 -11.45
CA ARG A 84 36.97 -36.87 -12.30
C ARG A 84 35.71 -36.01 -12.16
N LEU A 85 35.82 -34.91 -11.41
CA LEU A 85 34.75 -33.91 -11.29
C LEU A 85 35.06 -32.70 -12.17
N GLU A 86 34.12 -32.29 -13.04
CA GLU A 86 34.21 -31.06 -13.83
C GLU A 86 33.92 -29.82 -12.96
N SER A 87 34.84 -29.55 -12.02
CA SER A 87 34.69 -28.58 -10.94
C SER A 87 34.92 -27.13 -11.39
N GLU A 88 35.81 -26.89 -12.36
CA GLU A 88 36.25 -25.53 -12.72
C GLU A 88 35.16 -24.70 -13.40
N LYS A 89 34.46 -25.26 -14.39
CA LYS A 89 33.35 -24.61 -15.09
C LYS A 89 32.21 -24.25 -14.13
N PHE A 90 31.87 -25.15 -13.20
CA PHE A 90 30.86 -24.94 -12.19
C PHE A 90 31.28 -23.86 -11.16
N ARG A 91 32.55 -23.87 -10.72
CA ARG A 91 33.11 -22.81 -9.84
C ARG A 91 33.01 -21.44 -10.46
N TRP A 92 33.40 -21.32 -11.73
CA TRP A 92 33.34 -20.05 -12.44
C TRP A 92 31.89 -19.56 -12.57
N LYS A 93 30.93 -20.44 -12.89
CA LYS A 93 29.50 -20.09 -12.94
C LYS A 93 28.94 -19.61 -11.59
N LEU A 94 29.36 -20.24 -10.48
CA LEU A 94 28.96 -19.81 -9.14
C LEU A 94 29.54 -18.45 -8.78
N ALA A 95 30.83 -18.22 -9.06
CA ALA A 95 31.48 -16.94 -8.82
C ALA A 95 30.86 -15.81 -9.67
N ASP A 96 30.58 -16.08 -10.95
CA ASP A 96 29.87 -15.14 -11.85
C ASP A 96 28.46 -14.81 -11.32
N ALA A 97 27.71 -15.81 -10.85
CA ALA A 97 26.38 -15.59 -10.27
C ALA A 97 26.42 -14.75 -8.98
N GLU A 98 27.38 -15.00 -8.09
CA GLU A 98 27.57 -14.22 -6.87
C GLU A 98 27.98 -12.77 -7.17
N GLN A 99 28.89 -12.58 -8.14
CA GLN A 99 29.30 -11.26 -8.60
C GLN A 99 28.11 -10.48 -9.17
N LYS A 100 27.37 -11.06 -10.11
CA LYS A 100 26.18 -10.43 -10.73
C LYS A 100 25.10 -10.10 -9.70
N LEU A 101 24.88 -10.98 -8.71
CA LEU A 101 23.97 -10.70 -7.62
C LEU A 101 24.41 -9.48 -6.81
N ASN A 102 25.69 -9.43 -6.39
CA ASN A 102 26.22 -8.33 -5.60
C ASN A 102 26.23 -7.01 -6.37
N GLU A 103 26.45 -7.02 -7.69
CA GLU A 103 26.32 -5.85 -8.55
C GLU A 103 24.87 -5.36 -8.64
N THR A 104 23.93 -6.27 -8.89
CA THR A 104 22.49 -5.95 -8.99
C THR A 104 21.95 -5.37 -7.68
N VAL A 105 22.33 -5.97 -6.54
CA VAL A 105 21.93 -5.49 -5.21
C VAL A 105 22.52 -4.10 -4.93
N ARG A 106 23.80 -3.88 -5.25
CA ARG A 106 24.45 -2.57 -5.08
C ARG A 106 23.77 -1.50 -5.94
N TYR A 107 23.50 -1.81 -7.20
CA TYR A 107 22.80 -0.90 -8.11
C TYR A 107 21.40 -0.54 -7.57
N ALA A 108 20.61 -1.54 -7.19
CA ALA A 108 19.27 -1.30 -6.66
C ALA A 108 19.26 -0.51 -5.34
N GLN A 109 20.21 -0.80 -4.43
CA GLN A 109 20.38 -0.05 -3.19
C GLN A 109 20.81 1.40 -3.44
N ALA A 110 21.75 1.63 -4.36
CA ALA A 110 22.18 2.97 -4.75
C ALA A 110 21.03 3.76 -5.37
N PHE A 111 20.28 3.15 -6.29
CA PHE A 111 19.12 3.79 -6.90
C PHE A 111 18.07 4.19 -5.84
N MET A 112 17.71 3.27 -4.93
CA MET A 112 16.77 3.57 -3.86
C MET A 112 17.26 4.67 -2.91
N SER A 113 18.54 4.68 -2.55
CA SER A 113 19.11 5.69 -1.65
C SER A 113 19.17 7.07 -2.31
N THR A 114 19.51 7.14 -3.61
CA THR A 114 19.45 8.37 -4.39
C THR A 114 18.02 8.91 -4.47
N VAL A 115 17.04 8.06 -4.80
CA VAL A 115 15.63 8.48 -4.88
C VAL A 115 15.13 9.00 -3.54
N SER A 116 15.43 8.31 -2.42
CA SER A 116 15.05 8.77 -1.09
C SER A 116 15.70 10.11 -0.74
N SER A 117 17.01 10.25 -0.98
CA SER A 117 17.77 11.47 -0.66
C SER A 117 17.27 12.68 -1.46
N VAL A 118 16.98 12.49 -2.75
CA VAL A 118 16.41 13.55 -3.59
C VAL A 118 15.00 13.91 -3.12
N ALA A 119 14.17 12.92 -2.80
CA ALA A 119 12.83 13.16 -2.30
C ALA A 119 12.85 13.93 -0.97
N ASP A 120 13.67 13.51 -0.01
CA ASP A 120 13.75 14.13 1.32
C ASP A 120 14.23 15.59 1.25
N LYS A 121 15.11 15.93 0.31
CA LYS A 121 15.60 17.30 0.12
C LYS A 121 14.66 18.19 -0.70
N MET A 122 14.07 17.66 -1.77
CA MET A 122 13.28 18.47 -2.72
C MET A 122 11.82 18.60 -2.30
N PHE A 123 11.26 17.59 -1.64
CA PHE A 123 9.85 17.55 -1.28
C PHE A 123 9.43 18.70 -0.34
N PRO A 124 10.20 19.06 0.71
CA PRO A 124 9.84 20.19 1.58
C PRO A 124 9.81 21.53 0.83
N ALA A 125 10.82 21.79 -0.01
CA ALA A 125 10.92 23.03 -0.77
C ALA A 125 9.78 23.16 -1.78
N ILE A 126 9.51 22.12 -2.56
CA ILE A 126 8.41 22.10 -3.54
C ILE A 126 7.05 22.22 -2.82
N SER A 127 6.86 21.49 -1.72
CA SER A 127 5.64 21.55 -0.92
C SER A 127 5.38 22.98 -0.39
N PHE A 128 6.42 23.63 0.13
CA PHE A 128 6.36 25.02 0.59
C PHE A 128 6.01 26.00 -0.54
N LEU A 129 6.68 25.91 -1.69
CA LEU A 129 6.40 26.76 -2.85
C LEU A 129 4.96 26.60 -3.35
N VAL A 130 4.48 25.35 -3.45
CA VAL A 130 3.10 25.06 -3.86
C VAL A 130 2.10 25.60 -2.84
N LEU A 131 2.40 25.49 -1.54
CA LEU A 131 1.57 26.03 -0.47
C LEU A 131 1.47 27.57 -0.56
N MET A 132 2.61 28.25 -0.73
CA MET A 132 2.67 29.70 -0.88
C MET A 132 1.91 30.18 -2.11
N MET A 133 2.09 29.51 -3.25
CA MET A 133 1.31 29.79 -4.47
C MET A 133 -0.20 29.64 -4.22
N PHE A 134 -0.63 28.60 -3.50
CA PHE A 134 -2.05 28.39 -3.17
C PHE A 134 -2.61 29.49 -2.28
N ILE A 135 -1.84 29.92 -1.28
CA ILE A 135 -2.22 31.02 -0.38
C ILE A 135 -2.33 32.32 -1.18
N GLY A 136 -1.34 32.64 -2.01
CA GLY A 136 -1.35 33.85 -2.85
C GLY A 136 -2.53 33.88 -3.83
N LEU A 137 -2.81 32.77 -4.52
CA LEU A 137 -3.97 32.66 -5.42
C LEU A 137 -5.30 32.80 -4.67
N HIS A 138 -5.38 32.27 -3.44
CA HIS A 138 -6.58 32.38 -2.62
C HIS A 138 -6.83 33.83 -2.19
N ILE A 139 -5.79 34.51 -1.71
CA ILE A 139 -5.85 35.93 -1.33
C ILE A 139 -6.23 36.79 -2.54
N LYS A 140 -5.58 36.59 -3.68
CA LYS A 140 -5.89 37.33 -4.93
C LYS A 140 -7.37 37.19 -5.32
N LYS A 141 -7.90 35.96 -5.27
CA LYS A 141 -9.34 35.73 -5.55
C LYS A 141 -10.25 36.31 -4.48
N TYR A 142 -9.85 36.26 -3.22
CA TYR A 142 -10.64 36.82 -2.12
C TYR A 142 -10.81 38.34 -2.25
N CYS A 143 -9.73 39.05 -2.58
CA CYS A 143 -9.74 40.50 -2.73
C CYS A 143 -10.44 40.98 -4.02
N ASN A 144 -10.26 40.27 -5.14
CA ASN A 144 -10.74 40.76 -6.44
C ASN A 144 -12.13 40.25 -6.85
N ASP A 145 -12.59 39.11 -6.30
CA ASP A 145 -13.86 38.52 -6.69
C ASP A 145 -14.86 38.49 -5.51
N MET A 146 -15.82 39.41 -5.57
CA MET A 146 -16.90 39.54 -4.58
C MET A 146 -17.87 38.35 -4.55
N LYS A 147 -17.95 37.56 -5.63
CA LYS A 147 -18.79 36.36 -5.73
C LYS A 147 -18.08 35.11 -5.20
N TYR A 148 -16.74 35.10 -5.21
CA TYR A 148 -15.94 33.94 -4.85
C TYR A 148 -16.21 33.48 -3.40
N LYS A 149 -16.91 32.35 -3.21
CA LYS A 149 -17.24 31.76 -1.90
C LYS A 149 -17.94 32.73 -0.92
N ASN A 150 -18.64 33.74 -1.43
CA ASN A 150 -19.38 34.70 -0.62
C ASN A 150 -20.80 34.20 -0.35
N CYS A 151 -20.91 33.17 0.50
CA CYS A 151 -22.19 32.54 0.87
C CYS A 151 -22.35 32.38 2.39
N PHE A 152 -21.51 33.03 3.18
CA PHE A 152 -21.52 32.87 4.64
C PHE A 152 -21.97 34.17 5.30
N ILE A 153 -22.81 34.06 6.32
CA ILE A 153 -23.20 35.19 7.17
C ILE A 153 -22.11 35.35 8.23
N SER A 154 -21.24 36.34 8.06
CA SER A 154 -20.17 36.67 9.02
C SER A 154 -20.63 37.66 10.09
N SER A 155 -19.85 37.82 11.16
CA SER A 155 -20.14 38.82 12.20
C SER A 155 -20.16 40.25 11.66
N LYS A 156 -19.33 40.54 10.64
CA LYS A 156 -19.38 41.81 9.91
C LYS A 156 -20.69 42.00 9.13
N PHE A 157 -21.24 40.93 8.55
CA PHE A 157 -22.54 40.98 7.89
C PHE A 157 -23.67 41.32 8.87
N VAL A 158 -23.68 40.69 10.05
CA VAL A 158 -24.69 40.95 11.09
C VAL A 158 -24.65 42.43 11.51
N ARG A 159 -23.46 42.95 11.81
CA ARG A 159 -23.28 44.37 12.16
C ARG A 159 -23.71 45.32 11.05
N PHE A 160 -23.44 44.98 9.79
CA PHE A 160 -23.84 45.79 8.64
C PHE A 160 -25.37 45.80 8.49
N ASP A 161 -26.03 44.66 8.64
CA ASP A 161 -27.49 44.56 8.56
C ASP A 161 -28.19 45.32 9.69
N GLU A 162 -27.66 45.23 10.91
CA GLU A 162 -28.14 46.01 12.07
C GLU A 162 -28.03 47.51 11.83
N LYS A 163 -26.92 47.97 11.25
CA LYS A 163 -26.74 49.38 10.87
C LYS A 163 -27.77 49.82 9.83
N GLN A 164 -28.00 49.03 8.79
CA GLN A 164 -29.00 49.34 7.76
C GLN A 164 -30.42 49.40 8.35
N LYS A 165 -30.73 48.48 9.28
CA LYS A 165 -32.00 48.48 10.01
C LYS A 165 -32.17 49.74 10.86
N ALA A 166 -31.12 50.16 11.57
CA ALA A 166 -31.13 51.40 12.36
C ALA A 166 -31.32 52.65 11.49
N GLU A 167 -30.79 52.65 10.27
CA GLU A 167 -30.98 53.71 9.28
C GLU A 167 -32.32 53.64 8.52
N GLY A 168 -33.23 52.72 8.90
CA GLY A 168 -34.54 52.56 8.25
C GLY A 168 -34.49 51.93 6.85
N LYS A 169 -33.35 51.39 6.44
CA LYS A 169 -33.17 50.73 5.13
C LYS A 169 -33.64 49.27 5.19
N PRO A 170 -33.92 48.64 4.03
CA PRO A 170 -34.30 47.23 3.97
C PRO A 170 -33.22 46.34 4.61
N HIS A 171 -33.65 45.45 5.50
CA HIS A 171 -32.80 44.53 6.25
C HIS A 171 -33.00 43.08 5.79
N VAL A 172 -32.01 42.22 6.04
CA VAL A 172 -31.96 40.83 5.55
C VAL A 172 -32.29 39.82 6.66
N LEU A 173 -31.88 40.04 7.91
CA LEU A 173 -32.13 39.11 9.01
C LEU A 173 -33.54 39.32 9.60
N PRO A 174 -34.29 38.26 9.99
CA PRO A 174 -33.92 36.84 10.01
C PRO A 174 -33.96 36.16 8.63
N LEU A 175 -33.16 35.10 8.46
CA LEU A 175 -33.17 34.27 7.27
C LEU A 175 -34.35 33.30 7.29
N THR A 176 -34.95 33.06 6.13
CA THR A 176 -35.96 31.99 5.97
C THR A 176 -35.29 30.60 5.99
N PRO A 177 -36.03 29.52 6.29
CA PRO A 177 -35.47 28.16 6.34
C PRO A 177 -34.82 27.69 5.03
N GLU A 178 -35.29 28.21 3.89
CA GLU A 178 -34.71 27.96 2.57
C GLU A 178 -33.39 28.71 2.38
N GLU A 179 -33.34 29.97 2.84
CA GLU A 179 -32.13 30.80 2.79
C GLU A 179 -31.06 30.29 3.75
N GLU A 180 -31.42 29.77 4.91
CA GLU A 180 -30.46 29.21 5.89
C GLU A 180 -29.70 27.99 5.32
N LYS A 181 -30.33 27.21 4.42
CA LYS A 181 -29.66 26.12 3.67
C LYS A 181 -28.66 26.63 2.62
N LEU A 182 -28.86 27.85 2.12
CA LEU A 182 -28.03 28.49 1.09
C LEU A 182 -26.92 29.37 1.68
N TYR A 183 -27.22 30.04 2.79
CA TYR A 183 -26.38 31.01 3.48
C TYR A 183 -26.12 30.55 4.91
N ALA A 184 -25.14 29.68 5.07
CA ALA A 184 -24.80 29.13 6.38
C ALA A 184 -24.14 30.21 7.26
N ALA A 185 -24.59 30.33 8.51
CA ALA A 185 -23.91 31.11 9.53
C ALA A 185 -22.52 30.49 9.81
N ILE A 186 -21.48 31.33 9.90
CA ILE A 186 -20.10 30.86 10.13
C ILE A 186 -19.99 30.10 11.47
N LEU A 187 -20.82 30.42 12.46
CA LEU A 187 -20.79 29.81 13.80
C LEU A 187 -21.61 28.51 13.94
N SER A 188 -22.29 28.01 12.90
CA SER A 188 -23.07 26.79 13.07
C SER A 188 -22.17 25.58 13.36
N THR A 189 -22.37 24.97 14.53
CA THR A 189 -21.70 23.75 15.00
C THR A 189 -22.41 22.49 14.54
N ARG A 190 -23.64 22.59 14.00
CA ARG A 190 -24.41 21.43 13.56
C ARG A 190 -23.94 20.96 12.19
N PRO A 191 -23.52 19.68 12.05
CA PRO A 191 -23.16 19.12 10.76
C PRO A 191 -24.38 19.12 9.84
N THR A 192 -24.30 19.86 8.73
CA THR A 192 -25.38 19.92 7.73
C THR A 192 -25.38 18.64 6.88
N THR A 193 -26.53 18.25 6.33
CA THR A 193 -26.64 17.10 5.43
C THR A 193 -25.74 17.22 4.18
N ARG A 194 -25.42 18.46 3.79
CA ARG A 194 -24.46 18.79 2.73
C ARG A 194 -23.01 18.50 3.14
N GLU A 195 -22.65 18.71 4.40
CA GLU A 195 -21.35 18.36 4.95
C GLU A 195 -21.17 16.85 5.06
N GLY A 196 -22.22 16.11 5.45
CA GLY A 196 -22.21 14.63 5.45
C GLY A 196 -21.90 14.05 4.06
N LYS A 197 -22.59 14.52 3.01
CA LYS A 197 -22.28 14.11 1.62
C LYS A 197 -20.87 14.50 1.18
N ALA A 198 -20.32 15.60 1.69
CA ALA A 198 -18.96 16.03 1.39
C ALA A 198 -17.91 15.14 2.09
N VAL A 199 -18.17 14.69 3.32
CA VAL A 199 -17.33 13.75 4.07
C VAL A 199 -17.32 12.38 3.38
N VAL A 200 -18.48 11.86 2.96
CA VAL A 200 -18.55 10.59 2.21
C VAL A 200 -17.75 10.67 0.91
N LYS A 201 -17.93 11.76 0.12
CA LYS A 201 -17.13 12.00 -1.10
C LYS A 201 -15.64 12.22 -0.80
N PHE A 202 -15.29 12.66 0.42
CA PHE A 202 -13.91 12.77 0.86
C PHE A 202 -13.31 11.40 1.17
N GLY A 203 -14.09 10.51 1.78
CA GLY A 203 -13.69 9.18 2.23
C GLY A 203 -13.54 8.12 1.14
N ILE A 204 -14.35 8.16 0.06
CA ILE A 204 -14.30 7.13 -1.00
C ILE A 204 -12.87 6.85 -1.52
N PRO A 205 -12.06 7.87 -1.91
CA PRO A 205 -10.69 7.63 -2.34
C PRO A 205 -9.78 7.14 -1.21
N VAL A 206 -10.01 7.56 0.02
CA VAL A 206 -9.22 7.11 1.18
C VAL A 206 -9.38 5.61 1.40
N VAL A 207 -10.63 5.11 1.32
CA VAL A 207 -10.92 3.68 1.45
C VAL A 207 -10.28 2.90 0.29
N SER A 208 -10.41 3.36 -0.94
CA SER A 208 -9.80 2.69 -2.10
C SER A 208 -8.27 2.59 -1.99
N HIS A 209 -7.59 3.66 -1.60
CA HIS A 209 -6.14 3.64 -1.37
C HIS A 209 -5.76 2.78 -0.16
N PHE A 210 -6.56 2.79 0.91
CA PHE A 210 -6.35 1.94 2.07
C PHE A 210 -6.40 0.45 1.68
N VAL A 211 -7.41 0.05 0.90
CA VAL A 211 -7.51 -1.33 0.37
C VAL A 211 -6.28 -1.65 -0.49
N ALA A 212 -5.85 -0.74 -1.37
CA ALA A 212 -4.63 -0.94 -2.16
C ALA A 212 -3.38 -1.12 -1.29
N TRP A 213 -3.23 -0.32 -0.22
CA TRP A 213 -2.10 -0.45 0.72
C TRP A 213 -2.13 -1.78 1.47
N VAL A 214 -3.31 -2.22 1.91
CA VAL A 214 -3.49 -3.55 2.53
C VAL A 214 -3.07 -4.63 1.54
N MET A 215 -3.51 -4.56 0.28
CA MET A 215 -3.11 -5.52 -0.76
C MET A 215 -1.59 -5.60 -0.94
N PHE A 216 -0.88 -4.46 -1.02
CA PHE A 216 0.59 -4.47 -1.11
C PHE A 216 1.26 -5.12 0.11
N ILE A 217 0.75 -4.83 1.31
CA ILE A 217 1.25 -5.42 2.55
C ILE A 217 0.99 -6.93 2.57
N THR A 218 -0.19 -7.36 2.10
CA THR A 218 -0.54 -8.78 2.00
C THR A 218 0.40 -9.52 1.05
N VAL A 219 0.74 -8.94 -0.11
CA VAL A 219 1.71 -9.56 -1.04
C VAL A 219 3.08 -9.76 -0.38
N ASP A 220 3.55 -8.77 0.37
CA ASP A 220 4.82 -8.86 1.11
C ASP A 220 4.79 -9.93 2.20
N ALA A 221 3.67 -10.02 2.93
CA ALA A 221 3.43 -11.04 3.94
C ALA A 221 3.35 -12.44 3.32
N LEU A 222 2.72 -12.59 2.16
CA LEU A 222 2.67 -13.86 1.42
C LEU A 222 4.07 -14.28 0.95
N LEU A 223 4.89 -13.36 0.47
CA LEU A 223 6.29 -13.64 0.10
C LEU A 223 7.11 -14.09 1.32
N TYR A 224 6.91 -13.43 2.47
CA TYR A 224 7.50 -13.85 3.74
C TYR A 224 7.07 -15.27 4.12
N CYS A 225 5.77 -15.56 4.09
CA CYS A 225 5.24 -16.90 4.39
C CYS A 225 5.79 -17.95 3.42
N PHE A 226 5.92 -17.62 2.13
CA PHE A 226 6.51 -18.51 1.14
C PHE A 226 7.96 -18.87 1.49
N VAL A 227 8.80 -17.88 1.80
CA VAL A 227 10.19 -18.12 2.23
C VAL A 227 10.22 -18.94 3.51
N ASP A 228 9.37 -18.63 4.47
CA ASP A 228 9.31 -19.33 5.76
C ASP A 228 8.89 -20.81 5.61
N ILE A 229 7.83 -21.07 4.83
CA ILE A 229 7.37 -22.44 4.54
C ILE A 229 8.47 -23.24 3.84
N ILE A 230 9.13 -22.65 2.84
CA ILE A 230 10.25 -23.32 2.15
C ILE A 230 11.39 -23.59 3.12
N THR A 231 11.80 -22.62 3.93
CA THR A 231 12.87 -22.81 4.90
C THR A 231 12.54 -23.93 5.88
N THR A 232 11.31 -23.95 6.43
CA THR A 232 10.87 -24.98 7.37
C THR A 232 10.85 -26.35 6.70
N LYS A 233 10.24 -26.48 5.51
CA LYS A 233 10.18 -27.75 4.79
C LYS A 233 11.55 -28.27 4.37
N LEU A 234 12.45 -27.38 3.96
CA LEU A 234 13.83 -27.74 3.65
C LEU A 234 14.63 -28.14 4.89
N SER A 235 14.30 -27.59 6.07
CA SER A 235 14.96 -27.93 7.34
C SER A 235 14.54 -29.29 7.90
N GLU A 236 13.33 -29.74 7.57
CA GLU A 236 12.74 -31.04 7.93
C GLU A 236 13.23 -32.20 7.05
N LEU A 237 13.87 -31.92 5.91
CA LEU A 237 14.37 -32.96 5.00
C LEU A 237 15.46 -33.80 5.69
N GLU A 238 15.20 -35.10 5.82
CA GLU A 238 16.17 -36.05 6.31
C GLU A 238 17.32 -36.28 5.30
N PRO A 239 18.52 -36.65 5.77
CA PRO A 239 19.61 -37.04 4.89
C PRO A 239 19.22 -38.27 4.06
N PHE A 240 19.53 -38.25 2.76
CA PHE A 240 19.32 -39.40 1.90
C PHE A 240 20.37 -40.47 2.22
N HIS A 241 19.94 -41.57 2.83
CA HIS A 241 20.79 -42.71 3.15
C HIS A 241 20.88 -43.66 1.96
N VAL A 242 22.08 -43.87 1.42
CA VAL A 242 22.35 -44.85 0.37
C VAL A 242 22.97 -46.08 1.02
N PRO A 243 22.22 -47.18 1.19
CA PRO A 243 22.79 -48.43 1.66
C PRO A 243 23.68 -49.03 0.58
N LEU A 244 24.96 -49.26 0.89
CA LEU A 244 25.94 -49.85 -0.03
C LEU A 244 26.59 -51.06 0.63
N LEU A 245 25.76 -52.07 0.88
CA LEU A 245 26.17 -53.35 1.45
C LEU A 245 26.71 -54.24 0.33
N MET A 246 27.92 -54.74 0.53
CA MET A 246 28.54 -55.69 -0.39
C MET A 246 28.77 -57.01 0.35
N SER A 247 28.29 -58.10 -0.25
CA SER A 247 28.52 -59.45 0.25
C SER A 247 29.10 -60.30 -0.88
N ILE A 248 30.25 -60.90 -0.64
CA ILE A 248 30.88 -61.86 -1.53
C ILE A 248 30.92 -63.19 -0.79
N LYS A 249 30.33 -64.21 -1.42
CA LYS A 249 30.38 -65.59 -0.93
C LYS A 249 31.49 -66.32 -1.65
N GLY A 250 32.53 -66.69 -0.91
CA GLY A 250 33.63 -67.50 -1.39
C GLY A 250 33.45 -68.96 -0.98
N ILE A 251 33.83 -69.89 -1.85
CA ILE A 251 33.96 -71.30 -1.48
C ILE A 251 35.45 -71.54 -1.24
N ALA A 252 35.85 -71.86 -0.01
CA ALA A 252 37.22 -72.22 0.29
C ALA A 252 37.47 -73.66 -0.20
N THR A 253 38.11 -73.80 -1.36
CA THR A 253 38.57 -75.10 -1.88
C THR A 253 40.05 -75.28 -1.61
N LEU A 254 40.41 -76.32 -0.84
CA LEU A 254 41.79 -76.75 -0.66
C LEU A 254 41.96 -78.09 -1.39
N ILE A 255 42.79 -78.16 -2.42
CA ILE A 255 43.08 -79.39 -3.20
C ILE A 255 41.78 -80.05 -3.70
N GLY A 256 40.91 -79.27 -4.36
CA GLY A 256 39.69 -79.79 -5.01
C GLY A 256 38.55 -80.22 -4.07
N ILE A 257 38.70 -80.10 -2.75
CA ILE A 257 37.66 -80.43 -1.75
C ILE A 257 37.15 -79.11 -1.13
N PRO A 258 35.83 -78.82 -1.18
CA PRO A 258 35.27 -77.63 -0.54
C PRO A 258 35.24 -77.81 0.99
N PHE A 259 35.93 -76.92 1.72
CA PHE A 259 36.07 -76.97 3.19
C PHE A 259 35.19 -75.98 3.95
N GLY A 260 34.43 -75.12 3.26
CA GLY A 260 33.48 -74.21 3.89
C GLY A 260 33.13 -73.02 3.00
N GLU A 261 31.96 -72.44 3.24
CA GLU A 261 31.51 -71.20 2.61
C GLU A 261 31.96 -70.03 3.50
N GLU A 262 32.86 -69.18 3.00
CA GLU A 262 33.24 -67.94 3.67
C GLU A 262 32.38 -66.79 3.14
N ASN A 263 31.63 -66.15 4.04
CA ASN A 263 30.82 -64.99 3.72
C ASN A 263 31.55 -63.73 4.17
N HIS A 264 32.07 -62.96 3.21
CA HIS A 264 32.69 -61.66 3.46
C HIS A 264 31.68 -60.56 3.18
N GLN A 265 31.30 -59.80 4.21
CA GLN A 265 30.34 -58.70 4.12
C GLN A 265 30.94 -57.42 4.67
N GLU A 266 30.86 -56.35 3.88
CA GLU A 266 31.31 -55.01 4.27
C GLU A 266 30.26 -53.96 3.95
N ASP A 267 30.17 -52.95 4.81
CA ASP A 267 29.23 -51.85 4.69
C ASP A 267 29.93 -50.57 4.22
N PHE A 268 29.58 -50.12 3.00
CA PHE A 268 30.08 -48.87 2.42
C PHE A 268 28.99 -47.78 2.37
N SER A 269 27.93 -47.93 3.17
CA SER A 269 26.79 -47.01 3.20
C SER A 269 27.18 -45.58 3.53
N TYR A 270 26.44 -44.63 2.96
CA TYR A 270 26.68 -43.21 3.20
C TYR A 270 25.40 -42.39 3.13
N SER A 271 25.39 -41.30 3.89
CA SER A 271 24.28 -40.34 3.90
C SER A 271 24.67 -39.04 3.20
N VAL A 272 23.80 -38.52 2.34
CA VAL A 272 23.96 -37.21 1.69
C VAL A 272 22.77 -36.34 2.04
N THR A 273 23.02 -35.19 2.67
CA THR A 273 22.00 -34.17 2.88
C THR A 273 21.60 -33.55 1.53
N LEU A 274 20.34 -33.18 1.32
CA LEU A 274 19.89 -32.46 0.11
C LEU A 274 20.02 -30.94 0.25
N PHE A 275 19.90 -30.43 1.47
CA PHE A 275 20.08 -29.00 1.80
C PHE A 275 20.93 -28.83 3.04
N GLU A 276 21.81 -27.82 3.02
CA GLU A 276 22.57 -27.46 4.20
C GLU A 276 21.82 -26.52 5.13
N LYS A 277 21.62 -26.95 6.37
CA LYS A 277 20.93 -26.19 7.42
C LYS A 277 21.59 -24.82 7.66
N LYS A 278 22.92 -24.73 7.55
CA LYS A 278 23.68 -23.48 7.68
C LYS A 278 23.39 -22.45 6.59
N CYS A 279 22.90 -22.89 5.43
CA CYS A 279 22.61 -22.04 4.28
C CYS A 279 21.14 -21.60 4.22
N LEU A 280 20.27 -22.05 5.15
CA LEU A 280 18.85 -21.73 5.10
C LEU A 280 18.59 -20.22 5.28
N PRO A 281 17.72 -19.62 4.46
CA PRO A 281 17.46 -18.20 4.53
C PRO A 281 16.58 -17.89 5.75
N LYS A 282 17.00 -16.92 6.56
CA LYS A 282 16.17 -16.37 7.64
C LYS A 282 15.32 -15.23 7.08
N PRO A 283 13.99 -15.40 6.94
CA PRO A 283 13.15 -14.34 6.43
C PRO A 283 13.10 -13.18 7.43
N LYS A 284 13.03 -11.94 6.94
CA LYS A 284 12.72 -10.78 7.79
C LYS A 284 11.45 -10.12 7.31
N LEU A 285 10.62 -9.74 8.27
CA LEU A 285 9.36 -9.07 8.04
C LEU A 285 9.44 -7.66 8.61
N LEU A 286 9.55 -6.65 7.75
CA LEU A 286 9.67 -5.24 8.14
C LEU A 286 8.29 -4.55 8.26
N LEU A 287 7.24 -5.28 8.66
CA LEU A 287 5.87 -4.75 8.75
C LEU A 287 5.77 -3.53 9.66
N TYR A 288 6.39 -3.58 10.83
CA TYR A 288 6.31 -2.50 11.83
C TYR A 288 6.77 -1.14 11.27
N ASN A 289 7.85 -1.15 10.49
CA ASN A 289 8.41 0.06 9.88
C ASN A 289 7.49 0.65 8.81
N SER A 290 6.59 -0.15 8.21
CA SER A 290 5.61 0.32 7.21
C SER A 290 4.30 0.76 7.86
N VAL A 291 3.81 0.02 8.87
CA VAL A 291 2.50 0.26 9.49
C VAL A 291 2.44 1.59 10.24
N PHE A 292 3.50 1.99 10.95
CA PHE A 292 3.51 3.24 11.70
C PHE A 292 3.26 4.50 10.85
N PRO A 293 4.02 4.77 9.77
CA PRO A 293 3.78 5.95 8.92
C PRO A 293 2.44 5.89 8.18
N LEU A 294 1.99 4.69 7.80
CA LEU A 294 0.67 4.48 7.20
C LEU A 294 -0.46 4.89 8.16
N THR A 295 -0.36 4.46 9.42
CA THR A 295 -1.30 4.82 10.48
C THR A 295 -1.31 6.33 10.71
N ALA A 296 -0.14 6.98 10.73
CA ALA A 296 -0.03 8.42 10.86
C ALA A 296 -0.70 9.18 9.70
N ILE A 297 -0.53 8.70 8.45
CA ILE A 297 -1.17 9.29 7.26
C ILE A 297 -2.70 9.12 7.34
N LEU A 298 -3.19 7.93 7.71
CA LEU A 298 -4.62 7.65 7.88
C LEU A 298 -5.24 8.54 8.97
N LEU A 299 -4.58 8.66 10.11
CA LEU A 299 -5.03 9.53 11.20
C LEU A 299 -5.09 11.00 10.74
N THR A 300 -4.07 11.45 10.00
CA THR A 300 -4.05 12.80 9.43
C THR A 300 -5.19 13.01 8.44
N LEU A 301 -5.49 12.02 7.59
CA LEU A 301 -6.62 12.07 6.65
C LEU A 301 -7.98 12.11 7.37
N LEU A 302 -8.12 11.39 8.48
CA LEU A 302 -9.31 11.41 9.34
C LEU A 302 -9.52 12.79 9.97
N VAL A 303 -8.48 13.34 10.60
CA VAL A 303 -8.51 14.70 11.19
C VAL A 303 -8.84 15.73 10.12
N MET A 304 -8.23 15.63 8.93
CA MET A 304 -8.57 16.49 7.79
C MET A 304 -10.03 16.36 7.36
N ALA A 305 -10.60 15.14 7.33
CA ALA A 305 -11.99 14.94 6.96
C ALA A 305 -12.94 15.65 7.94
N LEU A 306 -12.67 15.52 9.25
CA LEU A 306 -13.44 16.16 10.33
C LEU A 306 -13.31 17.69 10.30
N MET A 307 -12.09 18.19 10.07
CA MET A 307 -11.79 19.62 10.08
C MET A 307 -12.08 20.32 8.74
N ALA A 308 -12.50 19.59 7.70
CA ALA A 308 -12.69 20.13 6.35
C ALA A 308 -13.66 21.33 6.29
N ALA A 309 -14.76 21.26 7.02
CA ALA A 309 -15.75 22.32 7.10
C ALA A 309 -15.21 23.52 7.90
N LYS A 310 -14.62 23.25 9.08
CA LYS A 310 -14.08 24.26 10.01
C LYS A 310 -12.90 25.04 9.43
N VAL A 311 -11.99 24.37 8.71
CA VAL A 311 -10.85 25.02 8.05
C VAL A 311 -11.29 26.02 6.99
N SER A 312 -12.41 25.77 6.29
CA SER A 312 -12.93 26.74 5.32
C SER A 312 -13.50 27.98 6.01
N GLN A 313 -14.15 27.82 7.15
CA GLN A 313 -14.66 28.92 7.97
C GLN A 313 -13.51 29.74 8.57
N LEU A 314 -12.50 29.06 9.14
CA LEU A 314 -11.33 29.71 9.72
C LEU A 314 -10.56 30.53 8.68
N ARG A 315 -10.36 30.01 7.47
CA ARG A 315 -9.71 30.75 6.37
C ARG A 315 -10.45 32.03 6.03
N LEU A 316 -11.78 31.97 5.98
CA LEU A 316 -12.61 33.13 5.70
C LEU A 316 -12.48 34.18 6.82
N MET A 317 -12.57 33.76 8.09
CA MET A 317 -12.38 34.63 9.24
C MET A 317 -11.01 35.32 9.24
N VAL A 318 -9.94 34.58 8.92
CA VAL A 318 -8.58 35.12 8.79
C VAL A 318 -8.57 36.18 7.68
N CYS A 319 -9.08 35.88 6.48
CA CYS A 319 -9.13 36.85 5.39
C CYS A 319 -9.99 38.08 5.71
N GLU A 320 -11.10 37.94 6.42
CA GLU A 320 -11.94 39.06 6.86
C GLU A 320 -11.24 40.00 7.85
N ARG A 321 -10.31 39.45 8.66
CA ARG A 321 -9.52 40.21 9.63
C ARG A 321 -8.36 40.96 8.97
N PHE A 322 -7.66 40.32 8.03
CA PHE A 322 -6.50 40.92 7.36
C PHE A 322 -6.88 41.85 6.19
N PHE A 323 -7.96 41.55 5.45
CA PHE A 323 -8.40 42.30 4.27
C PHE A 323 -9.77 42.94 4.51
N THR A 324 -9.81 43.97 5.36
CA THR A 324 -11.05 44.62 5.82
C THR A 324 -11.84 45.28 4.69
N ASN A 325 -11.18 46.03 3.81
CA ASN A 325 -11.83 46.75 2.71
C ASN A 325 -12.52 45.77 1.73
N ALA A 326 -11.84 44.69 1.37
CA ALA A 326 -12.42 43.63 0.54
C ALA A 326 -13.58 42.92 1.26
N ALA A 327 -13.47 42.70 2.58
CA ALA A 327 -14.53 42.08 3.36
C ALA A 327 -15.81 42.94 3.43
N GLU A 328 -15.68 44.25 3.62
CA GLU A 328 -16.82 45.19 3.66
C GLU A 328 -17.55 45.24 2.32
N ALA A 329 -16.81 45.41 1.23
CA ALA A 329 -17.39 45.43 -0.12
C ALA A 329 -18.09 44.10 -0.48
N ARG A 330 -17.58 42.97 0.03
CA ARG A 330 -18.20 41.64 -0.11
C ARG A 330 -19.49 41.51 0.70
N VAL A 331 -19.53 42.08 1.91
CA VAL A 331 -20.73 42.09 2.77
C VAL A 331 -21.85 42.89 2.10
N GLU A 332 -21.54 44.09 1.60
CA GLU A 332 -22.51 44.93 0.87
C GLU A 332 -23.06 44.22 -0.37
N TYR A 333 -22.17 43.61 -1.16
CA TYR A 333 -22.55 42.82 -2.33
C TYR A 333 -23.49 41.67 -1.96
N LEU A 334 -23.18 40.93 -0.88
CA LEU A 334 -23.99 39.80 -0.42
C LEU A 334 -25.36 40.26 0.06
N HIS A 335 -25.41 41.35 0.84
CA HIS A 335 -26.64 41.95 1.37
C HIS A 335 -27.59 42.35 0.23
N GLY A 336 -27.08 43.14 -0.73
CA GLY A 336 -27.85 43.54 -1.90
C GLY A 336 -28.23 42.37 -2.81
N LYS A 337 -27.44 41.29 -2.86
CA LYS A 337 -27.78 40.07 -3.60
C LYS A 337 -28.96 39.34 -2.99
N ILE A 338 -29.05 39.25 -1.65
CA ILE A 338 -30.16 38.60 -0.96
C ILE A 338 -31.44 39.41 -1.14
N LEU A 339 -31.38 40.74 -0.93
CA LEU A 339 -32.53 41.63 -1.14
C LEU A 339 -33.09 41.54 -2.57
N ARG A 340 -32.22 41.59 -3.58
CA ARG A 340 -32.64 41.45 -4.99
C ARG A 340 -33.31 40.11 -5.27
N LYS A 341 -32.82 39.01 -4.65
CA LYS A 341 -33.45 37.69 -4.77
C LYS A 341 -34.84 37.68 -4.15
N ARG A 342 -35.01 38.23 -2.94
CA ARG A 342 -36.32 38.32 -2.26
C ARG A 342 -37.33 39.10 -3.10
N LEU A 343 -36.93 40.27 -3.62
CA LEU A 343 -37.75 41.09 -4.53
C LEU A 343 -38.16 40.33 -5.79
N LYS A 344 -37.22 39.59 -6.41
CA LYS A 344 -37.52 38.79 -7.61
C LYS A 344 -38.51 37.66 -7.31
N LEU A 345 -38.32 36.91 -6.22
CA LEU A 345 -39.25 35.86 -5.80
C LEU A 345 -40.64 36.42 -5.47
N GLN A 346 -40.71 37.58 -4.82
CA GLN A 346 -41.99 38.23 -4.51
C GLN A 346 -42.70 38.67 -5.80
N LYS A 347 -41.99 39.23 -6.77
CA LYS A 347 -42.55 39.60 -8.08
C LYS A 347 -43.07 38.39 -8.86
N GLU A 348 -42.32 37.28 -8.86
CA GLU A 348 -42.74 36.02 -9.49
C GLU A 348 -43.98 35.43 -8.80
N LYS A 349 -44.01 35.43 -7.46
CA LYS A 349 -45.17 34.95 -6.69
C LYS A 349 -46.41 35.80 -6.94
N ASN A 350 -46.27 37.13 -6.98
CA ASN A 350 -47.38 38.04 -7.29
C ASN A 350 -47.88 37.84 -8.72
N SER A 351 -46.99 37.63 -9.68
CA SER A 351 -47.35 37.34 -11.08
C SER A 351 -48.10 35.99 -11.21
N CYS A 352 -47.62 34.93 -10.56
CA CYS A 352 -48.32 33.64 -10.53
C CYS A 352 -49.67 33.74 -9.82
N SER A 353 -49.74 34.47 -8.71
CA SER A 353 -51.01 34.74 -8.01
C SER A 353 -51.99 35.48 -8.92
N PHE A 354 -51.53 36.52 -9.62
CA PHE A 354 -52.35 37.29 -10.55
C PHE A 354 -52.83 36.45 -11.74
N MET A 355 -51.97 35.64 -12.34
CA MET A 355 -52.34 34.67 -13.37
C MET A 355 -53.36 33.64 -12.85
N SER A 356 -53.20 33.16 -11.62
CA SER A 356 -54.17 32.24 -11.02
C SER A 356 -55.53 32.89 -10.72
N LEU A 357 -55.57 34.21 -10.46
CA LEU A 357 -56.80 34.97 -10.28
C LEU A 357 -57.49 35.22 -11.61
N LEU A 358 -56.73 35.55 -12.66
CA LEU A 358 -57.23 35.70 -14.03
C LEU A 358 -57.82 34.42 -14.62
N VAL A 359 -57.35 33.24 -14.21
CA VAL A 359 -57.89 31.96 -14.73
C VAL A 359 -59.16 31.52 -14.00
N LYS A 360 -59.53 32.14 -12.86
CA LYS A 360 -60.76 31.78 -12.13
C LYS A 360 -62.00 32.33 -12.85
N PRO A 361 -63.00 31.49 -13.19
CA PRO A 361 -64.20 31.92 -13.91
C PRO A 361 -65.03 32.97 -13.15
N HIS A 362 -65.00 32.92 -11.81
CA HIS A 362 -65.58 33.94 -10.92
C HIS A 362 -65.02 35.36 -11.16
N PHE A 363 -63.75 35.48 -11.58
CA PHE A 363 -63.12 36.78 -11.80
C PHE A 363 -63.69 37.50 -13.04
N TRP A 364 -64.07 36.75 -14.07
CA TRP A 364 -64.63 37.29 -15.31
C TRP A 364 -66.16 37.41 -15.30
N CYS A 365 -66.86 36.58 -14.50
CA CYS A 365 -68.32 36.60 -14.41
C CYS A 365 -68.81 36.49 -12.95
N PRO A 366 -68.62 37.53 -12.13
CA PRO A 366 -69.01 37.51 -10.70
C PRO A 366 -70.53 37.40 -10.48
N LEU A 367 -71.35 37.74 -11.49
CA LEU A 367 -72.82 37.64 -11.42
C LEU A 367 -73.36 36.22 -11.69
N LEU A 368 -72.64 35.38 -12.44
CA LEU A 368 -73.07 34.00 -12.76
C LEU A 368 -72.60 32.98 -11.71
N PHE A 369 -71.53 33.31 -10.97
CA PHE A 369 -70.94 32.44 -9.95
C PHE A 369 -70.92 33.14 -8.59
N GLN A 370 -72.11 33.48 -8.07
CA GLN A 370 -72.22 33.89 -6.68
C GLN A 370 -72.00 32.68 -5.76
N PRO A 371 -71.23 32.83 -4.67
CA PRO A 371 -71.18 31.79 -3.65
C PRO A 371 -72.58 31.67 -3.03
N LYS A 372 -73.15 30.46 -3.02
CA LYS A 372 -74.43 30.19 -2.36
C LYS A 372 -74.39 30.77 -0.94
N GLN A 373 -75.27 31.73 -0.66
CA GLN A 373 -75.51 32.24 0.68
C GLN A 373 -75.96 31.06 1.54
N ASN A 374 -75.22 30.76 2.62
CA ASN A 374 -75.59 29.74 3.58
C ASN A 374 -77.01 30.04 4.11
N GLU A 375 -77.94 29.12 3.86
CA GLU A 375 -79.21 29.08 4.54
C GLU A 375 -78.95 28.93 6.04
N ARG A 376 -79.51 29.88 6.80
CA ARG A 376 -79.76 29.74 8.23
C ARG A 376 -80.69 28.53 8.43
N ILE A 377 -80.25 27.53 9.17
CA ILE A 377 -81.14 26.52 9.74
C ILE A 377 -81.41 26.92 11.20
N PRO A 378 -82.68 27.13 11.60
CA PRO A 378 -83.06 27.19 13.00
C PRO A 378 -83.28 25.75 13.53
N VAL A 379 -82.66 25.42 14.66
CA VAL A 379 -83.22 24.90 15.92
C VAL A 379 -82.04 24.66 16.86
#